data_AF-Q850I5-F1
#
_entry.id   AF-Q850I5-F1
#
_cell.length_a   1.000
_cell.length_b   1.000
_cell.length_c   1.000
_cell.angle_alpha   90.00
_cell.angle_beta   90.00
_cell.angle_gamma   90.00
#
_symmetry.space_group_name_H-M   'P 1'
#
loop_
_entity.id
_entity.type
_entity.pdbx_description
1 polymer ?
#
loop_
_entity_poly.entity_id
_entity_poly.type
_entity_poly.pdbx_seq_one_letter_code
_entity_poly.pdbx_strand_id
1 'polypeptide(L)'
;ADTRTNFTNHLLNALTQKSISVFIDYELTKGDYIWPVLARAIEGSRVSIVVISESYASSSWCLKELEHILQFRRTRGMVVI
;
A
#
# COMPACT_ATOMS: atom_id res chain seq x y z
N ALA A 1 -12.12 -2.34 -3.11
CA ALA A 1 -11.54 -1.48 -2.06
C ALA A 1 -12.60 -0.60 -1.42
N ASP A 2 -12.86 -0.84 -0.13
CA ASP A 2 -13.87 -0.13 0.68
C ASP A 2 -13.53 1.34 0.90
N THR A 3 -12.23 1.67 0.94
CA THR A 3 -11.75 3.00 1.35
C THR A 3 -11.27 3.88 0.20
N ARG A 4 -11.30 3.36 -1.05
CA ARG A 4 -10.64 3.97 -2.21
C ARG A 4 -11.14 5.37 -2.53
N THR A 5 -12.46 5.56 -2.53
CA THR A 5 -13.09 6.82 -2.97
C THR A 5 -13.33 7.82 -1.83
N ASN A 6 -13.15 7.39 -0.58
CA ASN A 6 -13.41 8.18 0.62
C ASN A 6 -12.09 8.43 1.39
N PHE A 7 -11.83 7.68 2.46
CA PHE A 7 -10.70 7.84 3.35
C PHE A 7 -9.35 7.86 2.62
N THR A 8 -9.08 6.87 1.76
CA THR A 8 -7.80 6.77 1.06
C THR A 8 -7.60 7.92 0.07
N ASN A 9 -8.67 8.40 -0.56
CA ASN A 9 -8.62 9.57 -1.44
C ASN A 9 -8.31 10.86 -0.64
N HIS A 10 -8.96 11.05 0.52
CA HIS A 10 -8.65 12.19 1.40
C HIS A 10 -7.22 12.12 1.93
N LEU A 11 -6.76 10.94 2.33
CA LEU A 11 -5.39 10.71 2.79
C LEU A 11 -4.37 11.03 1.70
N LEU A 12 -4.59 10.56 0.47
CA LEU A 12 -3.74 10.88 -0.68
C LEU A 12 -3.64 12.39 -0.87
N ASN A 13 -4.78 13.08 -0.90
CA ASN A 13 -4.84 14.51 -1.10
C ASN A 13 -4.07 15.26 -0.01
N ALA A 14 -4.23 14.86 1.25
CA ALA A 14 -3.51 15.47 2.37
C ALA A 14 -1.98 15.26 2.26
N LEU A 15 -1.52 14.06 1.91
CA LEU A 15 -0.10 13.76 1.74
C LEU A 15 0.49 14.51 0.54
N THR A 16 -0.24 14.57 -0.57
CA THR A 16 0.16 15.27 -1.80
C THR A 16 0.26 16.78 -1.56
N GLN A 17 -0.69 17.36 -0.81
CA GLN A 17 -0.64 18.77 -0.39
C GLN A 17 0.58 19.10 0.48
N LYS A 18 1.16 18.09 1.15
CA LYS A 18 2.41 18.21 1.92
C LYS A 18 3.66 17.85 1.10
N SER A 19 3.52 17.71 -0.22
CA SER A 19 4.59 17.32 -1.15
C SER A 19 5.25 15.98 -0.81
N ILE A 20 4.49 15.08 -0.16
CA ILE A 20 4.94 13.71 0.10
C ILE A 20 4.65 12.90 -1.16
N SER A 21 5.69 12.25 -1.70
CA SER A 21 5.53 11.31 -2.80
C SER A 21 4.84 10.04 -2.30
N VAL A 22 3.68 9.71 -2.87
CA VAL A 22 2.87 8.57 -2.46
C VAL A 22 2.67 7.65 -3.66
N PHE A 23 2.95 6.36 -3.46
CA PHE A 23 2.50 5.30 -4.35
C PHE A 23 1.18 4.73 -3.79
N ILE A 24 0.14 4.66 -4.63
CA ILE A 24 -1.14 4.04 -4.26
C ILE A 24 -1.38 2.82 -5.13
N ASP A 25 -1.63 1.70 -4.47
CA ASP A 25 -2.22 0.52 -5.08
C ASP A 25 -3.73 0.76 -5.26
N TYR A 26 -4.08 1.40 -6.38
CA TYR A 26 -5.45 1.32 -6.86
C TYR A 26 -5.57 -0.10 -7.44
N GLU A 27 -6.41 -0.94 -6.85
CA GLU A 27 -6.67 -2.36 -7.21
C GLU A 27 -7.09 -2.63 -8.68
N LEU A 28 -6.78 -1.74 -9.62
CA LEU A 28 -7.01 -1.87 -11.04
C LEU A 28 -6.14 -3.01 -11.58
N THR A 29 -6.81 -4.14 -11.81
CA THR A 29 -6.31 -5.33 -12.51
C THR A 29 -5.11 -6.02 -11.85
N LYS A 30 -5.26 -6.44 -10.59
CA LYS A 30 -4.27 -7.30 -9.94
C LYS A 30 -4.11 -8.63 -10.70
N GLY A 31 -2.86 -8.91 -11.08
CA GLY A 31 -2.37 -10.12 -11.72
C GLY A 31 -0.86 -10.19 -11.55
N ASP A 32 -0.24 -11.34 -11.82
CA ASP A 32 1.20 -11.57 -11.60
C ASP A 32 2.11 -10.54 -12.30
N TYR A 33 1.61 -9.88 -13.35
CA TYR A 33 2.33 -8.86 -14.09
C TYR A 33 2.54 -7.54 -13.31
N ILE A 34 1.68 -7.21 -12.35
CA ILE A 34 1.77 -5.95 -11.58
C ILE A 34 2.62 -6.11 -10.32
N TRP A 35 2.75 -7.33 -9.80
CA TRP A 35 3.51 -7.63 -8.58
C TRP A 35 4.95 -7.09 -8.57
N PRO A 36 5.75 -7.19 -9.66
CA PRO A 36 7.11 -6.65 -9.67
C PRO A 36 7.17 -5.13 -9.50
N VAL A 37 6.17 -4.40 -9.98
CA VAL A 37 6.09 -2.94 -9.83
C VAL A 37 5.76 -2.58 -8.39
N LEU A 38 4.81 -3.30 -7.80
CA LEU A 38 4.39 -3.11 -6.41
C LEU A 38 5.50 -3.44 -5.42
N ALA A 39 6.18 -4.57 -5.63
CA ALA A 39 7.35 -4.96 -4.84
C ALA A 39 8.39 -3.83 -4.88
N ARG A 40 8.83 -3.39 -6.07
CA ARG A 40 9.80 -2.30 -6.20
C ARG A 40 9.35 -1.00 -5.51
N ALA A 41 8.06 -0.67 -5.56
CA ALA A 41 7.53 0.51 -4.88
C ALA A 41 7.65 0.38 -3.35
N ILE A 42 7.31 -0.78 -2.80
CA ILE A 42 7.50 -1.09 -1.36
C ILE A 42 8.98 -1.03 -1.00
N GLU A 43 9.84 -1.64 -1.82
CA GLU A 43 11.29 -1.69 -1.57
C GLU A 43 11.95 -0.31 -1.58
N GLY A 44 11.44 0.61 -2.40
CA GLY A 44 11.90 2.00 -2.49
C GLY A 44 11.28 2.93 -1.45
N SER A 45 10.31 2.46 -0.65
CA SER A 45 9.56 3.28 0.29
C SER A 45 10.21 3.32 1.67
N ARG A 46 10.15 4.50 2.32
CA ARG A 46 10.57 4.67 3.73
C ARG A 46 9.45 4.37 4.72
N VAL A 47 8.21 4.59 4.28
CA VAL A 47 7.00 4.44 5.09
C VAL A 47 5.95 3.69 4.26
N SER A 48 5.27 2.73 4.87
CA SER A 48 4.04 2.15 4.33
C SER A 48 2.87 2.45 5.26
N ILE A 49 1.74 2.90 4.69
CA ILE A 49 0.50 3.13 5.43
C ILE A 49 -0.49 2.03 5.05
N VAL A 50 -0.90 1.21 6.01
CA VAL A 50 -1.80 0.09 5.79
C VAL A 50 -3.22 0.47 6.23
N VAL A 51 -4.12 0.67 5.27
CA VAL A 51 -5.51 1.00 5.56
C VAL A 51 -6.33 -0.29 5.70
N ILE A 52 -6.54 -0.73 6.94
CA ILE A 52 -7.40 -1.89 7.23
C ILE A 52 -8.87 -1.47 7.12
N SER A 53 -9.64 -2.26 6.39
CA SER A 53 -11.08 -2.09 6.18
C SER A 53 -11.82 -3.42 6.35
N GLU A 54 -13.15 -3.41 6.28
CA GLU A 54 -13.99 -4.59 6.49
C GLU A 54 -13.62 -5.74 5.55
N SER A 55 -13.41 -5.46 4.26
CA SER A 55 -13.04 -6.48 3.27
C SER A 55 -11.53 -6.75 3.17
N TYR A 56 -10.68 -6.06 3.94
CA TYR A 56 -9.22 -6.16 3.81
C TYR A 56 -8.71 -7.59 3.94
N ALA A 57 -9.12 -8.28 5.03
CA ALA A 57 -8.69 -9.65 5.30
C ALA A 57 -9.34 -10.68 4.35
N SER A 58 -10.39 -10.29 3.63
CA SER A 58 -11.02 -11.15 2.61
C SER A 58 -10.30 -11.11 1.27
N SER A 59 -9.42 -10.12 1.04
CA SER A 59 -8.63 -9.97 -0.17
C SER A 59 -7.28 -10.67 -0.02
N SER A 60 -7.09 -11.78 -0.73
CA SER A 60 -5.81 -12.51 -0.78
C SER A 60 -4.67 -11.61 -1.26
N TRP A 61 -4.96 -10.65 -2.14
CA TRP A 61 -3.99 -9.67 -2.60
C TRP A 61 -3.56 -8.69 -1.51
N CYS A 62 -4.50 -8.15 -0.73
CA CYS A 62 -4.17 -7.27 0.39
C CYS A 62 -3.29 -7.98 1.42
N LEU A 63 -3.56 -9.27 1.68
CA LEU A 63 -2.75 -10.08 2.58
C LEU A 63 -1.34 -10.36 2.03
N LYS A 64 -1.22 -10.61 0.73
CA LYS A 64 0.08 -10.82 0.06
C LYS A 64 0.93 -9.53 0.09
N GLU A 65 0.32 -8.39 -0.14
CA GLU A 65 0.94 -7.07 0.03
C GLU A 65 1.43 -6.84 1.45
N LEU A 66 0.57 -7.12 2.44
CA LEU A 66 0.92 -6.97 3.85
C LEU A 66 2.11 -7.87 4.24
N GLU A 67 2.11 -9.13 3.80
CA GLU A 67 3.23 -10.04 4.03
C GLU A 67 4.54 -9.44 3.50
N HIS A 68 4.53 -8.94 2.26
CA HIS A 68 5.72 -8.36 1.64
C HIS A 68 6.20 -7.09 2.36
N ILE A 69 5.28 -6.19 2.74
CA ILE A 69 5.57 -5.00 3.56
C ILE A 69 6.24 -5.41 4.88
N LEU A 70 5.69 -6.41 5.58
CA LEU A 70 6.22 -6.85 6.87
C LEU A 70 7.58 -7.55 6.75
N GLN A 71 7.80 -8.32 5.68
CA GLN A 71 9.12 -8.88 5.36
C GLN A 71 10.15 -7.78 5.15
N PHE A 72 9.80 -6.73 4.39
CA PHE A 72 10.72 -5.62 4.10
C PHE A 72 10.97 -4.72 5.31
N ARG A 73 9.96 -4.51 6.15
CA ARG A 73 10.10 -3.83 7.45
C ARG A 73 11.19 -4.47 8.31
N ARG A 74 11.18 -5.80 8.42
CA ARG A 74 12.13 -6.55 9.24
C ARG A 74 13.57 -6.42 8.75
N THR A 75 13.78 -6.26 7.44
CA THR A 75 15.12 -6.28 6.84
C THR A 75 15.71 -4.88 6.62
N ARG A 76 14.89 -3.83 6.49
CA ARG A 76 15.38 -2.49 6.06
C ARG A 76 14.91 -1.28 6.88
N GLY A 77 14.25 -1.49 8.02
CA GLY A 77 13.87 -0.38 8.92
C GLY A 77 12.75 0.52 8.39
N MET A 78 11.95 0.02 7.44
CA MET A 78 10.75 0.72 6.96
C MET A 78 9.76 0.93 8.11
N VAL A 79 9.20 2.14 8.22
CA VAL A 79 8.13 2.42 9.18
C VAL A 79 6.81 1.95 8.59
N VAL A 80 6.05 1.17 9.36
CA VAL A 80 4.70 0.74 8.96
C VAL A 80 3.72 1.35 9.93
N ILE A 81 2.75 2.10 9.39
CA ILE A 81 1.69 2.81 10.10
C ILE A 81 0.35 2.14 9.78
#